data_AF-A0A6P0XJ03-F1
#
_entry.id   AF-A0A6P0XJ03-F1
#
_cell.length_a   1.000
_cell.length_b   1.000
_cell.length_c   1.000
_cell.angle_alpha   90.00
_cell.angle_beta   90.00
_cell.angle_gamma   90.00
#
_symmetry.space_group_name_H-M   'P 1'
#
loop_
_entity.id
_entity.type
_entity.pdbx_description
1 polymer ?
#
loop_
_entity_poly.entity_id
_entity_poly.type
_entity_poly.pdbx_seq_one_letter_code
_entity_poly.pdbx_strand_id
1 'polypeptide(L)'
;VYNIIVDISLDIIKVGFDRKKLFSGNIDAQKIKTTAKKYGFSAKTITNGNDLLTVKNNRNDLAHGHKSFAEVGKDKSTDELIEIKNNVVKYLRQIIKNIETYLTNQEYLDSSTNTP
;
A
#
# COMPACT_ATOMS: atom_id res chain seq x y z
N VAL A 1 -3.30 27.84 -25.04
CA VAL A 1 -3.11 26.48 -25.58
C VAL A 1 -2.43 25.55 -24.57
N TYR A 2 -1.28 25.90 -24.00
CA TYR A 2 -0.56 25.04 -23.02
C TYR A 2 -1.41 24.64 -21.80
N ASN A 3 -2.13 25.58 -21.18
CA ASN A 3 -3.04 25.30 -20.05
C ASN A 3 -4.16 24.32 -20.43
N ILE A 4 -4.71 24.43 -21.65
CA ILE A 4 -5.77 23.54 -22.14
C ILE A 4 -5.26 22.10 -22.29
N ILE A 5 -4.01 21.92 -22.74
CA ILE A 5 -3.39 20.59 -22.90
C ILE A 5 -3.10 19.95 -21.53
N VAL A 6 -2.65 20.74 -20.55
CA VAL A 6 -2.45 20.28 -19.16
C VAL A 6 -3.77 19.82 -18.56
N ASP A 7 -4.85 20.59 -18.73
CA ASP A 7 -6.17 20.24 -18.23
C ASP A 7 -6.68 18.92 -18.82
N ILE A 8 -6.57 18.74 -20.15
CA ILE A 8 -6.97 17.49 -20.81
C ILE A 8 -6.15 16.30 -20.31
N SER A 9 -4.83 16.48 -20.12
CA SER A 9 -3.95 15.40 -19.65
C SER A 9 -4.34 14.94 -18.24
N LEU A 10 -4.66 15.88 -17.34
CA LEU A 10 -5.13 15.59 -15.99
C LEU A 10 -6.50 14.93 -15.99
N ASP A 11 -7.42 15.37 -16.85
CA ASP A 11 -8.75 14.79 -16.98
C ASP A 11 -8.69 13.33 -17.46
N ILE A 12 -7.84 13.02 -18.44
CA ILE A 12 -7.61 11.65 -18.92
C ILE A 12 -7.10 10.76 -17.78
N ILE A 13 -6.10 11.23 -17.01
CA ILE A 13 -5.57 10.47 -15.87
C ILE A 13 -6.68 10.26 -14.83
N LYS A 14 -7.45 11.30 -14.50
CA LYS A 14 -8.51 11.24 -13.49
C LYS A 14 -9.62 10.26 -13.87
N VAL A 15 -10.05 10.26 -15.14
CA VAL A 15 -11.09 9.35 -15.65
C VAL A 15 -10.55 7.92 -15.81
N GLY A 16 -9.30 7.76 -16.25
CA GLY A 16 -8.67 6.45 -16.46
C GLY A 16 -8.15 5.78 -15.20
N PHE A 17 -7.90 6.54 -14.13
CA PHE A 17 -7.31 6.02 -12.89
C PHE A 17 -8.35 5.32 -12.02
N ASP A 18 -8.37 3.99 -12.10
CA ASP A 18 -9.16 3.16 -11.21
C ASP A 18 -8.36 2.79 -9.95
N ARG A 19 -8.57 3.57 -8.88
CA ARG A 19 -8.01 3.31 -7.55
C ARG A 19 -8.31 1.90 -7.02
N LYS A 20 -9.44 1.28 -7.40
CA LYS A 20 -9.79 -0.07 -6.96
C LYS A 20 -8.90 -1.13 -7.61
N LYS A 21 -8.41 -0.89 -8.84
CA LYS A 21 -7.43 -1.78 -9.49
C LYS A 21 -6.05 -1.70 -8.84
N LEU A 22 -5.72 -0.57 -8.21
CA LEU A 22 -4.43 -0.41 -7.52
C LEU A 22 -4.40 -1.17 -6.19
N PHE A 23 -5.35 -0.88 -5.30
CA PHE A 23 -5.48 -1.55 -4.00
C PHE A 23 -6.96 -1.89 -3.73
N SER A 24 -7.38 -3.10 -4.12
CA SER A 24 -8.77 -3.60 -4.01
C SER A 24 -9.17 -4.02 -2.59
N GLY A 25 -8.74 -3.30 -1.56
CA GLY A 25 -8.88 -3.69 -0.14
C GLY A 25 -7.95 -4.82 0.29
N ASN A 26 -7.49 -5.66 -0.64
CA ASN A 26 -6.52 -6.74 -0.41
C ASN A 26 -5.06 -6.26 -0.44
N ILE A 27 -4.77 -5.18 0.30
CA ILE A 27 -3.41 -4.65 0.41
C ILE A 27 -2.58 -5.52 1.36
N ASP A 28 -1.41 -5.93 0.90
CA ASP A 28 -0.35 -6.55 1.70
C ASP A 28 1.02 -6.06 1.23
N ALA A 29 2.08 -6.49 1.93
CA ALA A 29 3.45 -6.10 1.62
C ALA A 29 3.88 -6.50 0.20
N GLN A 30 3.37 -7.62 -0.33
CA GLN A 30 3.70 -8.06 -1.68
C GLN A 30 3.06 -7.17 -2.75
N LYS A 31 1.78 -6.84 -2.57
CA LYS A 31 1.08 -5.89 -3.46
C LYS A 31 1.73 -4.51 -3.41
N ILE A 32 2.20 -4.06 -2.25
CA ILE A 32 2.96 -2.81 -2.11
C ILE A 32 4.29 -2.90 -2.86
N LYS A 33 5.10 -3.94 -2.66
CA LYS A 33 6.40 -4.11 -3.36
C LYS A 33 6.25 -4.15 -4.88
N THR A 34 5.28 -4.89 -5.39
CA THR A 34 5.01 -4.95 -6.83
C THR A 34 4.55 -3.61 -7.39
N THR A 35 3.74 -2.87 -6.63
CA THR A 35 3.32 -1.50 -7.00
C THR A 35 4.51 -0.55 -6.96
N ALA A 36 5.34 -0.62 -5.93
CA ALA A 36 6.56 0.17 -5.79
C ALA A 36 7.51 -0.05 -6.98
N LYS A 37 7.74 -1.31 -7.38
CA LYS A 37 8.51 -1.62 -8.59
C LYS A 37 7.89 -1.00 -9.83
N LYS A 38 6.57 -1.13 -10.00
CA LYS A 38 5.85 -0.59 -11.18
C LYS A 38 5.98 0.93 -11.30
N TYR A 39 5.93 1.64 -10.19
CA TYR A 39 5.96 3.11 -10.19
C TYR A 39 7.37 3.68 -9.94
N GLY A 40 8.35 2.88 -9.52
CA GLY A 40 9.72 3.32 -9.31
C GLY A 40 10.04 3.87 -7.91
N PHE A 41 9.08 3.89 -6.97
CA PHE A 41 9.35 4.34 -5.60
C PHE A 41 9.93 3.22 -4.72
N SER A 42 10.65 3.60 -3.65
CA SER A 42 11.23 2.62 -2.72
C SER A 42 10.17 1.90 -1.87
N ALA A 43 10.23 0.57 -1.82
CA ALA A 43 9.48 -0.24 -0.85
C ALA A 43 10.28 -0.57 0.42
N LYS A 44 11.46 0.04 0.61
CA LYS A 44 12.34 -0.27 1.75
C LYS A 44 11.74 0.25 3.05
N THR A 45 11.63 -0.61 4.04
CA THR A 45 11.08 -0.33 5.37
C THR A 45 11.87 -1.09 6.43
N ILE A 46 11.80 -0.64 7.68
CA ILE A 46 12.41 -1.29 8.84
C ILE A 46 11.74 -2.64 9.13
N THR A 47 10.41 -2.72 8.96
CA THR A 47 9.64 -3.96 9.15
C THR A 47 9.34 -4.60 7.80
N ASN A 48 9.18 -5.93 7.76
CA ASN A 48 8.94 -6.67 6.51
C ASN A 48 7.49 -6.64 6.01
N GLY A 49 6.55 -6.15 6.83
CA GLY A 49 5.13 -6.05 6.52
C GLY A 49 4.34 -7.37 6.70
N ASN A 50 4.90 -8.38 7.38
CA ASN A 50 4.20 -9.66 7.62
C ASN A 50 2.89 -9.48 8.40
N ASP A 51 2.88 -8.62 9.41
CA ASP A 51 1.67 -8.33 10.19
C ASP A 51 0.55 -7.74 9.35
N LEU A 52 0.88 -7.03 8.26
CA LEU A 52 -0.14 -6.52 7.33
C LEU A 52 -0.81 -7.66 6.57
N LEU A 53 -0.07 -8.72 6.21
CA LEU A 53 -0.65 -9.92 5.59
C LEU A 53 -1.58 -10.64 6.57
N THR A 54 -1.17 -10.80 7.83
CA THR A 54 -2.00 -11.38 8.90
C THR A 54 -3.30 -10.59 9.06
N VAL A 55 -3.22 -9.27 9.17
CA VAL A 55 -4.41 -8.39 9.30
C VAL A 55 -5.30 -8.48 8.06
N LYS A 56 -4.73 -8.47 6.85
CA LYS A 56 -5.50 -8.64 5.60
C LYS A 56 -6.30 -9.94 5.60
N ASN A 57 -5.64 -11.07 5.91
CA ASN A 57 -6.26 -12.39 5.88
C ASN A 57 -7.35 -12.51 6.95
N ASN A 58 -7.08 -12.11 8.19
CA ASN A 58 -8.08 -12.15 9.26
C ASN A 58 -9.28 -11.25 8.95
N ARG A 59 -9.07 -10.04 8.40
CA ARG A 59 -10.18 -9.17 7.98
C ARG A 59 -11.03 -9.83 6.89
N ASN A 60 -10.40 -10.51 5.93
CA ASN A 60 -11.14 -11.23 4.88
C ASN A 60 -11.93 -12.40 5.45
N ASP A 61 -11.32 -13.22 6.32
CA ASP A 61 -12.00 -14.33 6.97
C ASP A 61 -13.22 -13.84 7.77
N LEU A 62 -13.08 -12.74 8.51
CA LEU A 62 -14.17 -12.13 9.27
C LEU A 62 -15.27 -11.57 8.35
N ALA A 63 -14.90 -10.87 7.27
CA ALA A 63 -15.86 -10.25 6.34
C ALA A 63 -16.67 -11.28 5.54
N HIS A 64 -16.08 -12.43 5.23
CA HIS A 64 -16.75 -13.54 4.55
C HIS A 64 -17.44 -14.52 5.51
N GLY A 65 -17.26 -14.34 6.83
CA GLY A 65 -17.82 -15.25 7.84
C GLY A 65 -17.13 -16.62 7.91
N HIS A 66 -15.92 -16.75 7.37
CA HIS A 66 -15.11 -17.98 7.47
C HIS A 66 -14.59 -18.20 8.90
N LYS A 67 -14.40 -17.11 9.67
CA LYS A 67 -14.03 -17.14 11.08
C LYS A 67 -14.83 -16.09 11.85
N SER A 68 -15.07 -16.37 13.12
CA SER A 68 -15.57 -15.43 14.10
C SER A 68 -14.44 -14.62 14.76
N PHE A 69 -14.80 -13.50 15.42
CA PHE A 69 -13.85 -12.74 16.23
C PHE A 69 -13.23 -13.57 17.36
N ALA A 70 -14.00 -14.49 17.96
CA ALA A 70 -13.50 -15.38 18.99
C ALA A 70 -12.42 -16.32 18.45
N GLU A 71 -12.61 -16.89 17.25
CA GLU A 71 -11.62 -17.78 16.62
C GLU A 71 -10.34 -17.06 16.21
N VAL A 72 -10.42 -15.81 15.77
CA VAL A 72 -9.23 -15.00 15.43
C VAL A 72 -8.50 -14.52 16.69
N GLY A 73 -9.23 -14.19 17.75
CA GLY A 73 -8.69 -13.61 18.98
C GLY A 73 -8.19 -14.64 20.00
N LYS A 74 -8.66 -15.88 19.98
CA LYS A 74 -8.35 -16.88 21.03
C LYS A 74 -6.84 -17.17 21.21
N ASP A 75 -6.07 -17.07 20.13
CA ASP A 75 -4.63 -17.42 20.11
C ASP A 75 -3.74 -16.15 20.16
N LYS A 76 -4.33 -15.00 20.51
CA LYS A 76 -3.64 -13.70 20.57
C LYS A 76 -3.97 -12.98 21.86
N SER A 77 -2.94 -12.72 22.65
CA SER A 77 -3.04 -11.80 23.78
C SER A 77 -3.32 -10.37 23.30
N THR A 78 -3.87 -9.55 24.20
CA THR A 78 -4.10 -8.12 23.95
C THR A 78 -2.81 -7.39 23.55
N ASP A 79 -1.69 -7.72 24.19
CA ASP A 79 -0.39 -7.09 23.90
C ASP A 79 0.11 -7.46 22.49
N GLU A 80 -0.05 -8.71 22.06
CA GLU A 80 0.26 -9.13 20.69
C GLU A 80 -0.61 -8.38 19.66
N LEU A 81 -1.91 -8.18 19.94
CA LEU A 81 -2.78 -7.41 19.04
C LEU A 81 -2.33 -5.95 18.92
N ILE A 82 -1.89 -5.34 20.04
CA ILE A 82 -1.33 -3.99 20.05
C ILE A 82 -0.03 -3.93 19.24
N GLU A 83 0.84 -4.92 19.39
CA GLU A 83 2.09 -5.03 18.63
C GLU A 83 1.84 -5.15 17.12
N ILE A 84 0.97 -6.09 16.71
CA ILE A 84 0.56 -6.26 15.31
C ILE A 84 0.04 -4.94 14.74
N LYS A 85 -0.87 -4.26 15.47
CA LYS A 85 -1.41 -2.96 15.05
C LYS A 85 -0.29 -1.94 14.87
N ASN A 86 0.62 -1.82 15.83
CA ASN A 86 1.71 -0.85 15.79
C ASN A 86 2.67 -1.13 14.62
N ASN A 87 3.01 -2.39 14.38
CA ASN A 87 3.87 -2.82 13.28
C ASN A 87 3.25 -2.52 11.92
N VAL A 88 1.94 -2.79 11.75
CA VAL A 88 1.20 -2.47 10.52
C VAL A 88 1.18 -0.96 10.27
N VAL A 89 0.83 -0.16 11.27
CA VAL A 89 0.79 1.31 11.14
C VAL A 89 2.19 1.86 10.82
N LYS A 90 3.23 1.36 11.49
CA LYS A 90 4.63 1.76 11.26
C LYS A 90 5.11 1.39 9.86
N TYR A 91 4.73 0.21 9.35
CA TYR A 91 5.05 -0.21 7.99
C TYR A 91 4.41 0.71 6.94
N LEU A 92 3.09 0.92 7.04
CA LEU A 92 2.33 1.74 6.09
C LEU A 92 2.81 3.20 6.08
N ARG A 93 3.13 3.77 7.25
CA ARG A 93 3.70 5.13 7.34
C ARG A 93 5.04 5.28 6.62
N GLN A 94 5.92 4.27 6.70
CA GLN A 94 7.19 4.31 5.98
C GLN A 94 6.98 4.22 4.47
N ILE A 95 6.03 3.41 4.01
CA ILE A 95 5.68 3.35 2.58
C ILE A 95 5.16 4.70 2.09
N ILE A 96 4.27 5.36 2.85
CA ILE A 96 3.79 6.71 2.51
C ILE A 96 4.97 7.69 2.43
N LYS A 97 5.89 7.67 3.41
CA LYS A 97 7.07 8.53 3.40
C LYS A 97 7.97 8.29 2.18
N ASN A 98 8.12 7.04 1.75
CA ASN A 98 8.89 6.71 0.55
C ASN A 98 8.22 7.28 -0.71
N ILE A 99 6.89 7.22 -0.81
CA ILE A 99 6.13 7.82 -1.91
C ILE A 99 6.28 9.34 -1.89
N GLU A 100 6.15 9.97 -0.73
CA GLU A 100 6.33 11.42 -0.57
C GLU A 100 7.72 11.88 -0.99
N THR A 101 8.76 11.12 -0.60
CA THR A 101 10.16 11.39 -0.97
C THR A 101 10.34 11.31 -2.49
N TYR A 102 9.85 10.22 -3.10
CA TYR A 102 9.90 10.00 -4.55
C TYR A 102 9.23 11.14 -5.33
N LEU A 103 8.05 11.58 -4.89
CA LEU A 103 7.32 12.68 -5.53
C LEU A 103 8.01 14.03 -5.33
N THR A 104 8.49 14.32 -4.11
CA THR A 104 9.16 15.58 -3.77
C THR A 104 10.45 15.75 -4.58
N ASN A 105 11.21 14.67 -4.72
CA ASN A 105 12.46 14.66 -5.48
C ASN A 105 12.25 14.56 -7.00
N GLN A 106 10.98 14.43 -7.45
CA GLN A 106 10.64 14.21 -8.86
C GLN A 106 11.38 13.02 -9.49
N GLU A 107 11.60 11.96 -8.71
CA GLU A 107 12.35 10.77 -9.15
C GLU A 107 11.67 10.05 -10.33
N TYR A 108 10.39 10.32 -10.59
CA TYR A 108 9.68 9.89 -11.80
C TYR A 108 10.23 10.48 -13.11
N LEU A 109 11.05 11.53 -13.04
CA LEU A 109 11.75 12.12 -14.19
C LEU A 109 13.17 11.56 -14.36
N ASP A 110 13.67 10.79 -13.40
CA ASP A 110 15.01 10.23 -13.45
C ASP A 110 15.04 9.03 -14.39
N SER A 111 15.63 9.23 -15.57
CA SER A 111 15.77 8.24 -16.63
C SER A 111 16.65 7.04 -16.23
N SER A 112 17.37 7.10 -15.10
CA SER A 112 18.13 5.97 -14.55
C SER A 112 17.28 4.98 -13.73
N THR A 113 16.05 5.36 -13.33
CA THR A 113 15.15 4.52 -12.51
C THR A 113 14.21 3.62 -13.32
N ASN A 114 14.21 3.75 -14.66
CA ASN A 114 13.46 2.88 -15.57
C ASN A 114 14.06 1.47 -15.59
N THR A 115 13.73 0.68 -14.57
CA THR A 115 14.04 -0.76 -14.57
C THR A 115 12.94 -1.49 -15.35
N PRO A 116 13.26 -2.27 -16.39
CA PRO A 116 12.28 -3.14 -17.02
C PRO A 116 11.66 -4.19 -16.07
#